data_AF-A0A920LI05-F1
#
_entry.id   AF-A0A920LI05-F1
#
_cell.length_a   1.000
_cell.length_b   1.000
_cell.length_c   1.000
_cell.angle_alpha   90.00
_cell.angle_beta   90.00
_cell.angle_gamma   90.00
#
_symmetry.space_group_name_H-M   'P 1'
#
loop_
_entity.id
_entity.type
_entity.pdbx_description
1 polymer ?
#
loop_
_entity_poly.entity_id
_entity_poly.type
_entity_poly.pdbx_seq_one_letter_code
_entity_poly.pdbx_strand_id
1 'polypeptide(L)' 'MSEFFTFNVGTRLTFTGIKASWNDIISVNPQLSEINLNSRALTTTVSIKLRPSKKVQINTVLSSGFRKP' A
#
# COMPACT_ATOMS: atom_id res chain seq x y z
N MET A 1 3.58 -28.45 -20.44
CA MET A 1 4.47 -28.41 -19.27
C MET A 1 3.73 -27.67 -18.17
N SER A 2 3.48 -28.26 -16.98
CA SER A 2 2.85 -27.51 -15.89
C SER A 2 3.90 -26.63 -15.21
N GLU A 3 3.65 -25.34 -15.06
CA GLU A 3 4.50 -24.45 -14.26
C GLU A 3 4.47 -24.90 -12.80
N PHE A 4 5.51 -25.64 -12.40
CA PHE A 4 5.73 -26.04 -11.01
C PHE A 4 6.03 -24.84 -10.12
N PHE A 5 6.64 -23.79 -10.68
CA PHE A 5 7.07 -22.60 -9.96
C PHE A 5 6.74 -21.34 -10.76
N THR A 6 6.12 -20.37 -10.10
CA THR A 6 5.96 -19.00 -10.62
C THR A 6 6.50 -18.03 -9.58
N PHE A 7 7.32 -17.08 -10.03
CA PHE A 7 7.79 -15.96 -9.22
C PHE A 7 7.25 -14.66 -9.81
N ASN A 8 6.68 -13.78 -8.97
CA ASN A 8 6.24 -12.46 -9.40
C ASN A 8 6.82 -11.39 -8.46
N VAL A 9 7.20 -10.27 -9.05
CA VAL A 9 7.66 -9.07 -8.35
C VAL A 9 6.91 -7.87 -8.91
N GLY A 10 6.50 -6.97 -8.02
CA GLY A 10 5.81 -5.74 -8.38
C GLY A 10 6.20 -4.60 -7.47
N THR A 11 6.17 -3.39 -8.01
CA THR A 11 6.39 -2.16 -7.26
C THR A 11 5.33 -1.14 -7.62
N ARG A 12 4.96 -0.28 -6.67
CA ARG A 12 3.94 0.74 -6.83
C ARG A 12 4.39 2.03 -6.15
N LEU A 13 4.38 3.10 -6.92
CA LEU A 13 4.54 4.47 -6.46
C LEU A 13 3.16 5.07 -6.18
N THR A 14 3.00 5.72 -5.03
CA THR A 14 1.76 6.39 -4.63
C THR A 14 2.07 7.82 -4.22
N PHE A 15 1.33 8.75 -4.80
CA PHE A 15 1.35 10.16 -4.46
C PHE A 15 -0.01 10.50 -3.84
N THR A 16 0.00 11.08 -2.64
CA THR A 16 -1.24 11.46 -1.94
C THR A 16 -1.12 12.89 -1.46
N GLY A 17 -2.09 13.72 -1.85
CA GLY A 17 -2.24 15.09 -1.36
C GLY A 17 -3.59 15.22 -0.65
N ILE A 18 -3.57 15.64 0.61
CA ILE A 18 -4.76 15.87 1.42
C ILE A 18 -4.78 17.34 1.78
N LYS A 19 -5.88 18.00 1.42
CA LYS A 19 -6.15 19.39 1.79
C LYS A 19 -7.46 19.42 2.54
N ALA A 20 -7.45 19.99 3.72
CA ALA A 20 -8.66 20.16 4.52
C ALA A 20 -8.62 21.52 5.22
N SER A 21 -9.78 22.14 5.35
CA SER A 21 -9.96 23.43 6.01
C SER A 21 -11.29 23.40 6.75
N TRP A 22 -11.34 23.99 7.95
CA TRP A 22 -12.56 24.09 8.75
C TRP A 22 -12.68 25.44 9.45
N ASN A 23 -13.93 25.85 9.63
CA ASN A 23 -14.31 27.16 10.14
C ASN A 23 -14.50 27.20 11.67
N ASP A 24 -14.45 26.04 12.34
CA ASP A 24 -14.81 25.94 13.75
C ASP A 24 -13.59 26.09 14.68
N ILE A 25 -13.61 27.15 15.49
CA ILE A 25 -12.67 27.40 16.60
C ILE A 25 -13.09 26.54 17.80
N ILE A 26 -13.07 25.22 17.67
CA ILE A 26 -13.44 24.33 18.79
C ILE A 26 -12.19 24.09 19.63
N SER A 27 -11.78 25.03 20.49
CA SER A 27 -10.79 24.90 21.60
C SER A 27 -9.44 24.17 21.37
N VAL A 28 -9.15 23.61 20.19
CA VAL A 28 -7.94 22.86 19.86
C VAL A 28 -7.17 23.68 18.83
N ASN A 29 -6.20 24.45 19.33
CA ASN A 29 -5.14 25.20 18.65
C ASN A 29 -5.46 25.79 17.24
N PRO A 30 -5.51 27.13 17.09
CA PRO A 30 -5.81 27.81 15.81
C PRO A 30 -4.84 27.54 14.65
N GLN A 31 -3.73 26.82 14.87
CA GLN A 31 -2.85 26.32 13.80
C GLN A 31 -3.38 25.06 13.08
N LEU A 32 -4.47 24.46 13.56
CA LEU A 32 -5.10 23.29 12.93
C LEU A 32 -6.23 23.64 11.95
N SER A 33 -6.60 24.91 11.74
CA SER A 33 -7.74 25.27 10.85
C SER A 33 -7.54 24.87 9.38
N GLU A 34 -6.29 24.66 8.96
CA GLU A 34 -5.93 24.18 7.63
C GLU A 34 -4.88 23.08 7.71
N ILE A 35 -5.13 21.96 7.03
CA ILE A 35 -4.18 20.85 6.86
C ILE A 35 -3.85 20.70 5.38
N ASN A 36 -2.55 20.67 5.07
CA ASN A 36 -2.01 20.36 3.75
C ASN A 36 -0.92 19.29 3.89
N LEU A 37 -1.28 18.03 3.66
CA LEU A 37 -0.40 16.88 3.77
C LEU A 37 -0.10 16.32 2.38
N ASN A 38 1.16 16.44 1.96
CA ASN A 38 1.67 15.80 0.76
C ASN A 38 2.55 14.62 1.14
N SER A 39 2.33 13.49 0.51
CA SER A 39 3.09 12.28 0.79
C SER A 39 3.38 11.48 -0.47
N ARG A 40 4.49 10.75 -0.40
CA ARG A 40 4.97 9.87 -1.45
C ARG A 40 5.34 8.54 -0.80
N ALA A 41 4.97 7.45 -1.43
CA ALA A 41 5.32 6.12 -0.96
C ALA A 41 5.71 5.21 -2.12
N LEU A 42 6.69 4.36 -1.85
CA LEU A 42 7.09 3.25 -2.68
C LEU A 42 6.73 1.97 -1.93
N THR A 43 5.82 1.18 -2.50
CA THR A 43 5.42 -0.13 -1.97
C THR A 43 5.87 -1.21 -2.92
N THR A 44 6.39 -2.30 -2.37
CA THR A 44 6.92 -3.45 -3.10
C THR A 44 6.17 -4.71 -2.70
N THR A 45 6.01 -5.63 -3.65
CA THR A 45 5.39 -6.93 -3.44
C THR A 45 6.21 -8.00 -4.16
N VAL A 46 6.48 -9.09 -3.46
CA VAL A 46 7.08 -10.30 -4.02
C VAL A 46 6.17 -11.48 -3.73
N SER A 47 6.05 -12.40 -4.67
CA SER A 47 5.23 -13.60 -4.50
C SER A 47 5.82 -14.82 -5.18
N ILE A 48 5.57 -15.96 -4.56
CA ILE A 48 5.94 -17.27 -5.04
C ILE A 48 4.69 -18.15 -5.09
N LYS A 49 4.56 -18.90 -6.18
CA LYS A 49 3.55 -19.93 -6.37
C LYS A 49 4.26 -21.24 -6.67
N LEU A 50 4.00 -22.26 -5.87
CA LEU A 50 4.50 -23.62 -6.04
C LEU A 50 3.33 -24.55 -6.34
N ARG A 51 3.44 -25.35 -7.39
CA ARG A 51 2.42 -26.31 -7.82
C ARG A 51 3.01 -27.72 -7.96
N PRO A 52 3.26 -28.40 -6.84
CA PRO A 52 3.85 -29.75 -6.84
C PRO A 52 2.97 -30.81 -7.51
N SER A 53 1.65 -30.58 -7.61
CA SER A 53 0.75 -31.41 -8.42
C SER A 53 -0.40 -30.58 -8.99
N LYS A 54 -1.18 -31.14 -9.91
CA LYS A 54 -2.39 -30.47 -10.42
C LYS A 54 -3.41 -30.14 -9.32
N LYS A 55 -3.38 -30.85 -8.19
CA LYS A 55 -4.34 -30.71 -7.08
C LYS A 55 -3.86 -29.82 -5.94
N VAL A 56 -2.55 -29.56 -5.83
CA VAL A 56 -1.96 -28.81 -4.71
C VAL A 56 -1.21 -27.59 -5.23
N GLN A 57 -1.53 -26.42 -4.69
CA GLN A 57 -0.84 -25.16 -4.96
C GLN A 57 -0.59 -24.44 -3.62
N ILE A 58 0.65 -23.99 -3.43
CA ILE A 58 1.11 -23.22 -2.28
C ILE A 58 1.45 -21.82 -2.78
N ASN A 59 0.92 -20.79 -2.12
CA ASN A 59 1.15 -19.40 -2.48
C ASN A 59 1.73 -18.65 -1.28
N THR A 60 2.79 -17.89 -1.52
CA THR A 60 3.38 -16.99 -0.52
C THR A 60 3.46 -15.60 -1.13
N VAL A 61 3.00 -14.60 -0.37
CA VAL A 61 3.07 -13.18 -0.76
C VAL A 61 3.66 -12.40 0.40
N LEU A 62 4.65 -11.57 0.10
CA LEU A 62 5.20 -10.57 1.03
C LEU A 62 5.05 -9.21 0.37
N SER A 63 4.42 -8.27 1.06
CA SER A 63 4.18 -6.93 0.55
C SER A 63 4.38 -5.86 1.62
N SER A 64 4.84 -4.69 1.19
CA SER A 64 4.82 -3.49 2.02
C SER A 64 3.56 -2.68 1.72
N GLY A 65 2.90 -2.22 2.79
CA GLY A 65 1.69 -1.38 2.73
C GLY A 65 2.01 0.08 3.06
N PHE A 66 1.21 0.99 2.52
CA PHE A 66 1.27 2.41 2.87
C PHE A 66 -0.13 2.96 3.08
N ARG A 67 -0.30 3.70 4.17
CA ARG A 67 -1.51 4.49 4.44
C ARG A 67 -1.09 5.78 5.12
N LYS A 68 -1.54 6.91 4.59
CA LYS A 68 -1.43 8.22 5.24
C LYS A 68 -2.80 8.66 5.78
N PRO A 69 -2.81 9.33 6.95
CA PRO A 69 -3.99 10.00 7.47
C PRO A 69 -4.33 11.23 6.62
#